data_AF-A0A1G7FMS8-F1
#
_entry.id   AF-A0A1G7FMS8-F1
#
_cell.length_a   1.000
_cell.length_b   1.000
_cell.length_c   1.000
_cell.angle_alpha   90.00
_cell.angle_beta   90.00
_cell.angle_gamma   90.00
#
_symmetry.space_group_name_H-M   'P 1'
#
loop_
_entity.id
_entity.type
_entity.pdbx_description
1 polymer ?
#
loop_
_entity_poly.entity_id
_entity_poly.type
_entity_poly.pdbx_seq_one_letter_code
_entity_poly.pdbx_strand_id
1 'polypeptide(L)'
;MTDGPLIVQSDKTLLLEVDHPAAADARTAIAPFAELERAPEHVHTYRVTPLALWNARAAGHDAEQVVDALVRYSRYAVPQPLLVDVVDTMGRYGRLQLANHPAHGLVMSSSDRAVLEEVLRQKKIAPLLGARIDDDTVIVHPSERGNLKQLLLKVGWPAEDLAGYVDGEAHAIDLAEDGWTLRDYQAQAVEGFWAGGSGVVVLPCGAGKTLVGAAAMARAKATTLILVTNTVSGRQWKRELIARTTLTEDEIGEYSGEKKEIRPVTIATYQVITRRTKGEYKHLELFDSRDWGLVVYDEVHLLPAPVFRMTADLQSRRRLGLTATLVREDGREGDVFSLIGPKRYDAPWRDIEEQGWIAPAECTEVRVTLTENERIMYATADAEERYRMASTARTKLPVVKAILDRHPDEPTLVIGAYLDQLDDLGEALGCPVIQGSTKNKEREALFDAFRAGEIKRLVVSKVANFSIDLPEATVAVQVSGTFGSRQEEAQRLGRLLRPKGDGRQAHFYSVVSRDTLDTDYAAHRQRFLAEQGYAYRIVDADDLLGPALPDVG
;
A
#
# COMPACT_ATOMS: atom_id res chain seq x y z
N MET A 1 23.69 -13.77 -29.12
CA MET A 1 22.41 -13.41 -28.49
C MET A 1 22.41 -14.07 -27.14
N THR A 2 22.32 -13.27 -26.08
CA THR A 2 22.21 -13.75 -24.70
C THR A 2 20.83 -14.37 -24.53
N ASP A 3 20.76 -15.58 -23.97
CA ASP A 3 19.50 -16.22 -23.58
C ASP A 3 19.06 -15.66 -22.23
N GLY A 4 18.77 -14.35 -22.23
CA GLY A 4 18.40 -13.61 -21.03
C GLY A 4 16.88 -13.65 -20.78
N PRO A 5 16.42 -13.54 -19.51
CA PRO A 5 14.99 -13.52 -19.18
C PRO A 5 14.31 -12.17 -19.49
N LEU A 6 15.06 -11.12 -19.82
CA LEU A 6 14.56 -9.76 -19.93
C LEU A 6 14.38 -9.33 -21.39
N ILE A 7 13.30 -8.61 -21.70
CA ILE A 7 13.14 -7.88 -22.96
C ILE A 7 13.11 -6.40 -22.63
N VAL A 8 14.14 -5.68 -23.07
CA VAL A 8 14.30 -4.24 -22.80
C VAL A 8 13.77 -3.43 -23.98
N GLN A 9 12.75 -2.61 -23.74
CA GLN A 9 12.09 -1.82 -24.77
C GLN A 9 12.58 -0.36 -24.76
N SER A 10 12.48 0.31 -25.92
CA SER A 10 12.95 1.70 -26.08
C SER A 10 12.13 2.72 -25.28
N ASP A 11 10.92 2.36 -24.85
CA ASP A 11 10.02 3.17 -24.03
C ASP A 11 10.26 2.98 -22.51
N LYS A 12 11.40 2.41 -22.13
CA LYS A 12 11.82 2.15 -20.75
C LYS A 12 11.05 1.00 -20.06
N THR A 13 10.25 0.24 -20.80
CA THR A 13 9.60 -0.97 -20.30
C THR A 13 10.57 -2.15 -20.29
N LEU A 14 10.57 -2.94 -19.22
CA LEU A 14 11.29 -4.20 -19.11
C LEU A 14 10.28 -5.34 -18.92
N LEU A 15 10.32 -6.34 -19.79
CA LEU A 15 9.47 -7.53 -19.67
C LEU A 15 10.34 -8.69 -19.17
N LEU A 16 10.04 -9.20 -17.98
CA LEU A 16 10.78 -10.30 -17.35
C LEU A 16 9.96 -11.58 -17.45
N GLU A 17 10.49 -12.59 -18.16
CA GLU A 17 9.90 -13.92 -18.23
C GLU A 17 10.15 -14.67 -16.92
N VAL A 18 9.07 -15.05 -16.22
CA VAL A 18 9.12 -15.61 -14.86
C VAL A 18 9.66 -17.04 -14.86
N ASP A 19 9.31 -17.83 -15.87
CA ASP A 19 9.64 -19.26 -15.95
C ASP A 19 11.10 -19.52 -16.38
N HIS A 20 11.87 -18.46 -16.66
CA HIS A 20 13.26 -18.57 -17.08
C HIS A 20 14.20 -18.85 -15.88
N PRO A 21 15.21 -19.74 -16.00
CA PRO A 21 16.08 -20.11 -14.87
C PRO A 21 16.80 -18.94 -14.19
N ALA A 22 17.15 -17.90 -14.96
CA ALA A 22 17.80 -16.68 -14.47
C ALA A 22 16.82 -15.56 -14.04
N ALA A 23 15.51 -15.82 -13.99
CA ALA A 23 14.51 -14.79 -13.71
C ALA A 23 14.68 -14.15 -12.32
N ALA A 24 15.00 -14.94 -11.30
CA ALA A 24 15.24 -14.46 -9.95
C ALA A 24 16.46 -13.50 -9.89
N ASP A 25 17.58 -13.91 -10.49
CA ASP A 25 18.79 -13.09 -10.53
C ASP A 25 18.57 -11.78 -11.32
N ALA A 26 17.87 -11.86 -12.45
CA ALA A 26 17.51 -10.68 -13.24
C ALA A 26 16.59 -9.74 -12.47
N ARG A 27 15.61 -10.28 -11.72
CA ARG A 27 14.73 -9.50 -10.85
C ARG A 27 15.52 -8.75 -9.78
N THR A 28 16.43 -9.43 -9.08
CA THR A 28 17.31 -8.80 -8.08
C THR A 28 18.18 -7.73 -8.70
N ALA A 29 18.70 -7.96 -9.91
CA ALA A 29 19.55 -7.01 -10.61
C ALA A 29 18.82 -5.73 -11.04
N ILE A 30 17.55 -5.80 -11.46
CA ILE A 30 16.78 -4.62 -11.90
C ILE A 30 16.04 -3.92 -10.75
N ALA A 31 15.79 -4.59 -9.64
CA ALA A 31 15.04 -4.06 -8.49
C ALA A 31 15.51 -2.68 -7.98
N PRO A 32 16.82 -2.34 -7.98
CA PRO A 32 17.26 -1.02 -7.51
C PRO A 32 16.81 0.15 -8.38
N PHE A 33 16.56 -0.08 -9.68
CA PHE A 33 16.37 0.99 -10.67
C PHE A 33 15.14 0.84 -11.57
N ALA A 34 14.35 -0.22 -11.39
CA ALA A 34 13.13 -0.46 -12.14
C ALA A 34 11.94 -0.72 -11.19
N GLU A 35 10.81 -0.11 -11.49
CA GLU A 35 9.58 -0.23 -10.70
C GLU A 35 8.66 -1.29 -11.32
N LEU A 36 8.12 -2.19 -10.50
CA LEU A 36 7.14 -3.18 -10.97
C LEU A 36 5.81 -2.49 -11.32
N GLU A 37 5.39 -2.60 -12.59
CA GLU A 37 4.09 -2.11 -13.07
C GLU A 37 3.01 -3.21 -13.00
N ARG A 38 3.34 -4.44 -13.44
CA ARG A 38 2.40 -5.57 -13.51
C ARG A 38 3.11 -6.90 -13.25
N ALA A 39 2.44 -7.84 -12.57
CA ALA A 39 3.00 -9.17 -12.30
C ALA A 39 2.03 -10.31 -12.65
N PRO A 40 1.63 -10.48 -13.93
CA PRO A 40 0.83 -11.62 -14.36
C PRO A 40 1.66 -12.92 -14.41
N GLU A 41 0.99 -14.04 -14.66
CA GLU A 41 1.49 -15.41 -14.47
C GLU A 41 2.84 -15.73 -15.14
N HIS A 42 3.11 -15.20 -16.33
CA HIS A 42 4.31 -15.59 -17.11
C HIS A 42 5.31 -14.46 -17.35
N VAL A 43 4.86 -13.21 -17.36
CA VAL A 43 5.70 -12.07 -17.75
C VAL A 43 5.45 -10.88 -16.84
N HIS A 44 6.40 -10.56 -15.97
CA HIS A 44 6.35 -9.35 -15.16
C HIS A 44 6.78 -8.13 -16.00
N THR A 45 6.08 -7.01 -15.82
CA THR A 45 6.39 -5.74 -16.50
C THR A 45 6.96 -4.76 -15.48
N TYR A 46 8.16 -4.26 -15.74
CA TYR A 46 8.81 -3.21 -14.97
C TYR A 46 9.01 -1.95 -15.82
N ARG A 47 9.20 -0.80 -15.17
CA ARG A 47 9.50 0.47 -15.81
C ARG A 47 10.73 1.11 -15.20
N VAL A 48 11.66 1.53 -16.05
CA VAL A 48 12.77 2.39 -15.63
C VAL A 48 12.28 3.84 -15.59
N THR A 49 12.28 4.43 -14.39
CA THR A 49 11.87 5.83 -14.17
C THR A 49 13.09 6.68 -13.80
N PRO A 50 13.10 7.99 -14.09
CA PRO A 50 14.18 8.87 -13.62
C PRO A 50 14.35 8.82 -12.11
N LEU A 51 13.23 8.75 -11.38
CA LEU A 51 13.22 8.62 -9.93
C LEU A 51 13.94 7.35 -9.47
N ALA A 52 13.61 6.19 -10.03
CA ALA A 52 14.23 4.92 -9.68
C ALA A 52 15.75 4.94 -9.97
N LEU A 53 16.16 5.50 -11.11
CA LEU A 53 17.58 5.67 -11.46
C LEU A 53 18.33 6.55 -10.45
N TRP A 54 17.75 7.68 -10.05
CA TRP A 54 18.36 8.55 -9.03
C TRP A 54 18.40 7.88 -7.65
N ASN A 55 17.41 7.07 -7.32
CA ASN A 55 17.39 6.31 -6.07
C ASN A 55 18.45 5.22 -6.05
N ALA A 56 18.62 4.50 -7.17
CA ALA A 56 19.70 3.55 -7.35
C ALA A 56 21.05 4.25 -7.14
N ARG A 57 21.23 5.44 -7.72
CA ARG A 57 22.45 6.24 -7.53
C ARG A 57 22.68 6.64 -6.08
N ALA A 58 21.65 7.10 -5.39
CA ALA A 58 21.69 7.43 -3.96
C ALA A 58 22.01 6.20 -3.07
N ALA A 59 21.64 4.99 -3.52
CA ALA A 59 21.94 3.74 -2.83
C ALA A 59 23.33 3.18 -3.17
N GLY A 60 24.14 3.90 -3.96
CA GLY A 60 25.51 3.51 -4.30
C GLY A 60 25.65 2.76 -5.63
N HIS A 61 24.58 2.57 -6.40
CA HIS A 61 24.68 2.00 -7.73
C HIS A 61 25.19 3.03 -8.74
N ASP A 62 26.09 2.64 -9.63
CA ASP A 62 26.52 3.50 -10.74
C ASP A 62 25.80 3.14 -12.05
N ALA A 63 25.93 4.02 -13.05
CA ALA A 63 25.28 3.80 -14.33
C ALA A 63 25.85 2.58 -15.08
N GLU A 64 27.12 2.22 -14.82
CA GLU A 64 27.75 1.06 -15.44
C GLU A 64 27.10 -0.24 -14.96
N GLN A 65 26.85 -0.38 -13.66
CA GLN A 65 26.13 -1.50 -13.07
C GLN A 65 24.71 -1.64 -13.61
N VAL A 66 23.99 -0.52 -13.78
CA VAL A 66 22.63 -0.52 -14.33
C VAL A 66 22.64 -0.95 -15.80
N VAL A 67 23.57 -0.40 -16.60
CA VAL A 67 23.74 -0.77 -18.01
C VAL A 67 24.14 -2.23 -18.15
N ASP A 68 25.08 -2.71 -17.33
CA ASP A 68 25.53 -4.10 -17.28
C ASP A 68 24.36 -5.05 -16.94
N ALA A 69 23.54 -4.71 -15.94
CA ALA A 69 22.35 -5.50 -15.61
C ALA A 69 21.37 -5.60 -16.79
N LEU A 70 21.08 -4.48 -17.45
CA LEU A 70 20.20 -4.45 -18.64
C LEU A 70 20.77 -5.28 -19.78
N VAL A 71 22.07 -5.17 -20.07
CA VAL A 71 22.72 -5.88 -21.18
C VAL A 71 22.87 -7.37 -20.87
N ARG A 72 23.30 -7.73 -19.66
CA ARG A 72 23.55 -9.12 -19.23
C ARG A 72 22.27 -9.96 -19.29
N TYR A 73 21.16 -9.44 -18.79
CA TYR A 73 19.91 -10.19 -18.69
C TYR A 73 18.98 -10.01 -19.88
N SER A 74 19.30 -9.15 -20.85
CA SER A 74 18.44 -8.96 -22.02
C SER A 74 18.58 -10.09 -23.04
N ARG A 75 17.44 -10.61 -23.51
CA ARG A 75 17.31 -11.56 -24.63
C ARG A 75 17.71 -10.93 -25.96
N TYR A 76 17.32 -9.67 -26.14
CA TYR A 76 17.57 -8.91 -27.36
C TYR A 76 18.59 -7.79 -27.13
N ALA A 77 19.14 -7.22 -28.20
CA ALA A 77 20.02 -6.08 -28.06
C ALA A 77 19.28 -4.91 -27.39
N VAL A 78 19.85 -4.37 -26.32
CA VAL A 78 19.26 -3.23 -25.60
C VAL A 78 19.31 -1.99 -26.50
N PRO A 79 18.22 -1.22 -26.62
CA PRO A 79 18.21 0.01 -27.41
C PRO A 79 19.27 1.00 -26.93
N GLN A 80 20.20 1.39 -27.81
CA GLN A 80 21.24 2.36 -27.47
C GLN A 80 20.72 3.69 -26.90
N PRO A 81 19.61 4.28 -27.40
CA PRO A 81 19.06 5.51 -26.82
C PRO A 81 18.69 5.37 -25.35
N LEU A 82 18.23 4.19 -24.92
CA LEU A 82 17.91 3.91 -23.52
C LEU A 82 19.17 3.90 -22.65
N LEU A 83 20.23 3.26 -23.13
CA LEU A 83 21.50 3.20 -22.39
C LEU A 83 22.10 4.59 -22.17
N VAL A 84 22.06 5.45 -23.20
CA VAL A 84 22.50 6.84 -23.10
C VAL A 84 21.64 7.62 -22.10
N ASP A 85 20.31 7.49 -22.20
CA ASP A 85 19.38 8.16 -21.29
C ASP A 85 19.56 7.75 -19.82
N VAL A 86 19.85 6.47 -19.54
CA VAL A 86 20.19 5.97 -18.20
C VAL A 86 21.42 6.68 -17.64
N VAL A 87 22.51 6.72 -18.41
CA VAL A 87 23.77 7.37 -18.02
C VAL A 87 23.55 8.86 -17.78
N ASP A 88 22.90 9.55 -18.72
CA ASP A 88 22.62 10.99 -18.63
C ASP A 88 21.73 11.32 -17.43
N THR A 89 20.71 10.50 -17.16
CA THR A 89 19.79 10.70 -16.05
C THR A 89 20.49 10.48 -14.71
N MET A 90 21.19 9.37 -14.53
CA MET A 90 21.92 9.09 -13.29
C MET A 90 23.04 10.12 -13.02
N GLY A 91 23.69 10.62 -14.08
CA GLY A 91 24.71 11.67 -13.99
C GLY A 91 24.21 13.05 -13.55
N ARG A 92 22.90 13.24 -13.37
CA ARG A 92 22.33 14.46 -12.78
C ARG A 92 22.32 14.43 -11.24
N TYR A 93 22.33 13.24 -10.64
CA TYR A 93 22.35 13.08 -9.19
C TYR A 93 23.72 13.43 -8.62
N GLY A 94 23.72 14.14 -7.48
CA GLY A 94 24.95 14.54 -6.79
C GLY A 94 25.65 15.78 -7.35
N ARG A 95 25.17 16.35 -8.47
CA ARG A 95 25.66 17.67 -8.93
C ARG A 95 25.32 18.78 -7.96
N LEU A 96 24.21 18.64 -7.25
CA LEU A 96 23.83 19.47 -6.12
C LEU A 96 23.93 18.63 -4.86
N GLN A 97 24.52 19.19 -3.80
CA GLN A 97 24.70 18.52 -2.52
C GLN A 97 24.16 19.40 -1.40
N LEU A 98 23.34 18.83 -0.53
CA LEU A 98 22.88 19.47 0.70
C LEU A 98 23.74 18.98 1.85
N ALA A 99 24.36 19.89 2.60
CA ALA A 99 25.22 19.56 3.73
C ALA A 99 25.09 20.57 4.86
N ASN A 100 25.48 20.17 6.08
CA ASN A 100 25.59 21.10 7.21
C ASN A 100 26.96 21.78 7.17
N HIS A 101 26.96 23.09 6.98
CA HIS A 101 28.13 23.94 7.08
C HIS A 101 28.34 24.44 8.53
N PRO A 102 29.55 24.32 9.12
CA PRO A 102 29.81 24.67 10.52
C PRO A 102 29.42 26.10 10.91
N ALA A 103 29.55 27.06 9.98
CA ALA A 103 29.27 28.48 10.24
C ALA A 103 27.91 28.98 9.70
N HIS A 104 27.29 28.25 8.77
CA HIS A 104 26.15 28.75 8.00
C HIS A 104 24.90 27.86 8.07
N GLY A 105 24.97 26.75 8.82
CA GLY A 105 23.87 25.80 8.91
C GLY A 105 23.70 25.02 7.60
N LEU A 106 22.48 24.78 7.17
CA LEU A 106 22.21 24.01 5.96
C LEU A 106 22.60 24.81 4.70
N VAL A 107 23.41 24.22 3.84
CA VAL A 107 23.83 24.80 2.56
C VAL A 107 23.57 23.83 1.42
N MET A 108 23.41 24.38 0.21
CA MET A 108 23.44 23.64 -1.04
C MET A 108 24.70 24.06 -1.81
N SER A 109 25.59 23.11 -2.06
CA SER A 109 26.76 23.28 -2.94
C SER A 109 26.51 22.60 -4.28
N SER A 110 27.24 23.04 -5.31
CA SER A 110 27.19 22.42 -6.64
C SER A 110 28.59 22.11 -7.16
N SER A 111 28.76 20.95 -7.79
CA SER A 111 29.96 20.66 -8.61
C SER A 111 29.83 21.21 -10.04
N ASP A 112 28.65 21.72 -10.40
CA ASP A 112 28.30 22.24 -11.72
C ASP A 112 27.64 23.62 -11.56
N ARG A 113 28.43 24.67 -11.80
CA ARG A 113 27.98 26.06 -11.63
C ARG A 113 26.80 26.41 -12.54
N ALA A 114 26.72 25.82 -13.74
CA ALA A 114 25.61 26.09 -14.65
C ALA A 114 24.28 25.58 -14.08
N VAL A 115 24.29 24.39 -13.48
CA VAL A 115 23.13 23.81 -12.80
C VAL A 115 22.71 24.65 -11.60
N LEU A 116 23.68 25.13 -10.80
CA LEU A 116 23.37 26.01 -9.66
C LEU A 116 22.69 27.31 -10.13
N GLU A 117 23.21 27.96 -11.16
CA GLU A 117 22.61 29.18 -11.73
C GLU A 117 21.22 28.95 -12.31
N GLU A 118 20.99 27.79 -12.94
CA GLU A 118 19.67 27.39 -13.43
C GLU A 118 18.67 27.27 -12.27
N VAL A 119 19.05 26.55 -11.22
CA VAL A 119 18.22 26.31 -10.04
C VAL A 119 17.94 27.60 -9.26
N LEU A 120 18.93 28.47 -9.11
CA LEU A 120 18.78 29.77 -8.43
C LEU A 120 17.76 30.69 -9.11
N ARG A 121 17.59 30.57 -10.42
CA ARG A 121 16.62 31.38 -11.21
C ARG A 121 15.21 30.80 -11.20
N GLN A 122 15.01 29.59 -10.69
CA GLN A 122 13.69 28.97 -10.62
C GLN A 122 12.82 29.71 -9.61
N LYS A 123 11.70 30.29 -10.08
CA LYS A 123 10.79 31.13 -9.29
C LYS A 123 10.28 30.48 -8.00
N LYS A 124 10.16 29.15 -7.99
CA LYS A 124 9.68 28.38 -6.83
C LYS A 124 10.79 27.97 -5.87
N ILE A 125 12.04 27.93 -6.34
CA ILE A 125 13.20 27.51 -5.54
C ILE A 125 13.88 28.71 -4.88
N ALA A 126 14.00 29.84 -5.58
CA ALA A 126 14.64 31.05 -5.07
C ALA A 126 14.14 31.49 -3.67
N PRO A 127 12.84 31.41 -3.32
CA PRO A 127 12.38 31.77 -1.98
C PRO A 127 12.83 30.82 -0.85
N LEU A 128 13.34 29.63 -1.19
CA LEU A 128 13.78 28.61 -0.24
C LEU A 128 15.26 28.76 0.15
N LEU A 129 15.95 29.68 -0.52
CA LEU A 129 17.39 29.88 -0.44
C LEU A 129 17.70 31.21 0.23
N GLY A 130 18.80 31.24 0.99
CA GLY A 130 19.32 32.42 1.65
C GLY A 130 20.40 33.13 0.83
N ALA A 131 21.30 33.81 1.53
CA ALA A 131 22.43 34.48 0.88
C ALA A 131 23.37 33.46 0.20
N ARG A 132 23.95 33.88 -0.92
CA ARG A 132 25.03 33.16 -1.58
C ARG A 132 26.30 33.33 -0.76
N ILE A 133 27.00 32.22 -0.48
CA ILE A 133 28.25 32.21 0.29
C ILE A 133 29.42 32.46 -0.67
N ASP A 134 29.45 31.73 -1.79
CA ASP A 134 30.46 31.82 -2.84
C ASP A 134 29.88 31.41 -4.21
N ASP A 135 30.72 31.28 -5.23
CA ASP A 135 30.31 30.95 -6.60
C ASP A 135 29.59 29.59 -6.71
N ASP A 136 29.78 28.68 -5.77
CA ASP A 136 29.27 27.31 -5.87
C ASP A 136 28.35 26.91 -4.70
N THR A 137 28.14 27.81 -3.72
CA THR A 137 27.43 27.52 -2.48
C THR A 137 26.40 28.58 -2.11
N VAL A 138 25.20 28.13 -1.74
CA VAL A 138 24.09 28.96 -1.27
C VAL A 138 23.50 28.44 0.03
N ILE A 139 23.10 29.35 0.93
CA ILE A 139 22.39 28.97 2.16
C ILE A 139 21.02 28.41 1.81
N VAL A 140 20.57 27.39 2.55
CA VAL A 140 19.23 26.84 2.44
C VAL A 140 18.52 27.04 3.78
N HIS A 141 17.26 27.48 3.74
CA HIS A 141 16.46 27.53 4.96
C HIS A 141 16.21 26.10 5.49
N PRO A 142 16.59 25.76 6.74
CA PRO A 142 16.49 24.39 7.24
C PRO A 142 15.08 23.78 7.17
N SER A 143 14.04 24.57 7.43
CA SER A 143 12.62 24.18 7.31
C SER A 143 12.20 23.86 5.87
N GLU A 144 12.90 24.41 4.88
CA GLU A 144 12.59 24.24 3.45
C GLU A 144 13.39 23.10 2.80
N ARG A 145 14.28 22.40 3.53
CA ARG A 145 15.12 21.30 3.00
C ARG A 145 14.31 20.30 2.17
N GLY A 146 13.18 19.83 2.69
CA GLY A 146 12.34 18.88 1.96
C GLY A 146 11.69 19.48 0.73
N ASN A 147 11.08 20.66 0.86
CA ASN A 147 10.43 21.37 -0.25
C ASN A 147 11.42 21.65 -1.39
N LEU A 148 12.63 22.08 -1.04
CA LEU A 148 13.74 22.25 -1.97
C LEU A 148 14.05 20.95 -2.71
N LYS A 149 14.22 19.82 -1.99
CA LYS A 149 14.45 18.50 -2.63
C LYS A 149 13.33 18.12 -3.59
N GLN A 150 12.06 18.37 -3.24
CA GLN A 150 10.94 18.06 -4.13
C GLN A 150 10.98 18.89 -5.40
N LEU A 151 11.25 20.20 -5.28
CA LEU A 151 11.32 21.10 -6.42
C LEU A 151 12.52 20.77 -7.31
N LEU A 152 13.67 20.49 -6.71
CA LEU A 152 14.88 20.02 -7.37
C LEU A 152 14.63 18.75 -8.20
N LEU A 153 13.92 17.79 -7.62
CA LEU A 153 13.50 16.57 -8.32
C LEU A 153 12.57 16.88 -9.49
N LYS A 154 11.61 17.79 -9.31
CA LYS A 154 10.66 18.22 -10.35
C LYS A 154 11.34 18.96 -11.51
N VAL A 155 12.41 19.70 -11.25
CA VAL A 155 13.21 20.36 -12.30
C VAL A 155 14.29 19.46 -12.90
N GLY A 156 14.44 18.23 -12.39
CA GLY A 156 15.35 17.22 -12.94
C GLY A 156 16.78 17.27 -12.42
N TRP A 157 17.02 17.95 -11.29
CA TRP A 157 18.32 18.10 -10.64
C TRP A 157 18.24 17.65 -9.18
N PRO A 158 18.09 16.34 -8.91
CA PRO A 158 17.98 15.84 -7.54
C PRO A 158 19.28 16.10 -6.76
N ALA A 159 19.15 16.68 -5.57
CA ALA A 159 20.29 16.87 -4.69
C ALA A 159 20.61 15.60 -3.89
N GLU A 160 21.91 15.32 -3.77
CA GLU A 160 22.43 14.38 -2.78
C GLU A 160 22.38 15.02 -1.39
N ASP A 161 21.90 14.28 -0.40
CA ASP A 161 21.59 14.84 0.91
C ASP A 161 22.56 14.30 1.97
N LEU A 162 23.66 15.03 2.15
CA LEU A 162 24.76 14.73 3.07
C LEU A 162 24.58 15.38 4.44
N ALA A 163 23.55 16.22 4.62
CA ALA A 163 23.26 16.89 5.89
C ALA A 163 22.83 15.92 7.02
N GLY A 164 22.75 14.61 6.73
CA GLY A 164 22.44 13.56 7.69
C GLY A 164 21.00 13.65 8.21
N TYR A 165 20.67 12.72 9.11
CA TYR A 165 19.46 12.79 9.92
C TYR A 165 19.80 13.38 11.27
N VAL A 166 18.88 14.14 11.85
CA VAL A 166 18.96 14.51 13.26
C VAL A 166 18.57 13.26 14.04
N ASP A 167 19.52 12.74 14.82
CA ASP A 167 19.23 11.68 15.79
C ASP A 167 18.29 12.29 16.84
N GLY A 168 17.04 11.83 16.87
CA GLY A 168 16.06 12.31 17.84
C GLY A 168 16.35 11.81 19.26
N GLU A 169 15.44 12.11 20.18
CA GLU A 169 15.49 11.63 21.57
C GLU A 169 15.60 10.11 21.61
N ALA A 170 16.65 9.59 22.27
CA ALA A 170 16.88 8.17 22.41
C ALA A 170 15.82 7.51 23.28
N HIS A 171 15.38 6.31 22.89
CA HIS A 171 14.40 5.52 23.62
C HIS A 171 14.65 4.04 23.34
N ALA A 172 14.96 3.26 24.38
CA ALA A 172 15.32 1.86 24.22
C ALA A 172 14.09 1.04 23.80
N ILE A 173 14.18 0.43 22.63
CA ILE A 173 13.18 -0.49 22.09
C ILE A 173 13.97 -1.65 21.50
N ASP A 174 13.65 -2.88 21.91
CA ASP A 174 14.17 -4.10 21.30
C ASP A 174 13.00 -5.01 20.89
N LEU A 175 13.23 -5.90 19.93
CA LEU A 175 12.25 -6.92 19.56
C LEU A 175 12.24 -8.02 20.64
N ALA A 176 11.04 -8.45 21.04
CA ALA A 176 10.84 -9.58 21.93
C ALA A 176 10.64 -10.84 21.09
N GLU A 177 11.74 -11.45 20.64
CA GLU A 177 11.76 -12.63 19.72
C GLU A 177 11.55 -13.97 20.46
N ASP A 178 10.70 -13.99 21.49
CA ASP A 178 10.38 -15.20 22.23
C ASP A 178 9.44 -16.10 21.41
N GLY A 179 10.01 -17.11 20.75
CA GLY A 179 9.27 -18.10 19.98
C GLY A 179 8.84 -17.65 18.58
N TRP A 180 9.40 -16.54 18.07
CA TRP A 180 9.23 -16.09 16.69
C TRP A 180 10.43 -15.26 16.25
N THR A 181 10.69 -15.19 14.94
CA THR A 181 11.74 -14.34 14.35
C THR A 181 11.17 -13.58 13.17
N LEU A 182 11.83 -12.47 12.79
CA LEU A 182 11.54 -11.81 11.52
C LEU A 182 11.77 -12.77 10.35
N ARG A 183 10.93 -12.66 9.33
CA ARG A 183 11.09 -13.37 8.05
C ARG A 183 12.19 -12.69 7.22
N ASP A 184 12.85 -13.42 6.35
CA ASP A 184 13.99 -12.90 5.56
C ASP A 184 13.63 -11.63 4.78
N TYR A 185 12.48 -11.61 4.10
CA TYR A 185 12.01 -10.44 3.36
C TYR A 185 11.71 -9.25 4.28
N GLN A 186 11.30 -9.48 5.53
CA GLN A 186 11.05 -8.43 6.52
C GLN A 186 12.38 -7.84 7.01
N ALA A 187 13.37 -8.68 7.27
CA ALA A 187 14.72 -8.25 7.62
C ALA A 187 15.35 -7.43 6.48
N GLN A 188 15.25 -7.91 5.24
CA GLN A 188 15.70 -7.17 4.05
C GLN A 188 15.00 -5.82 3.89
N ALA A 189 13.69 -5.76 4.15
CA ALA A 189 12.95 -4.50 4.11
C ALA A 189 13.46 -3.48 5.15
N VAL A 190 13.80 -3.94 6.36
CA VAL A 190 14.37 -3.09 7.43
C VAL A 190 15.79 -2.65 7.06
N GLU A 191 16.64 -3.54 6.55
CA GLU A 191 18.00 -3.18 6.07
C GLU A 191 17.94 -2.13 4.97
N GLY A 192 17.11 -2.36 3.94
CA GLY A 192 16.95 -1.43 2.82
C GLY A 192 16.42 -0.07 3.25
N PHE A 193 15.48 -0.04 4.19
CA PHE A 193 15.04 1.21 4.82
C PHE A 193 16.19 1.89 5.59
N TRP A 194 16.91 1.14 6.43
CA TRP A 194 17.89 1.71 7.34
C TRP A 194 19.09 2.32 6.61
N ALA A 195 19.59 1.64 5.60
CA ALA A 195 20.66 2.12 4.72
C ALA A 195 20.26 3.42 4.01
N GLY A 196 19.00 3.53 3.61
CA GLY A 196 18.45 4.71 2.94
C GLY A 196 18.01 5.86 3.87
N GLY A 197 17.76 5.56 5.14
CA GLY A 197 17.33 6.47 6.21
C GLY A 197 15.91 7.05 6.11
N SER A 198 15.38 7.23 4.90
CA SER A 198 13.96 7.47 4.68
C SER A 198 13.48 6.81 3.41
N GLY A 199 12.24 6.35 3.41
CA GLY A 199 11.58 5.84 2.22
C GLY A 199 10.41 4.90 2.50
N VAL A 200 9.86 4.35 1.42
CA VAL A 200 8.64 3.53 1.46
C VAL A 200 8.97 2.06 1.27
N VAL A 201 8.46 1.23 2.18
CA VAL A 201 8.46 -0.22 2.11
C VAL A 201 7.07 -0.67 1.64
N VAL A 202 7.04 -1.38 0.52
CA VAL A 202 5.82 -1.94 -0.04
C VAL A 202 5.74 -3.42 0.27
N LEU A 203 4.74 -3.79 1.05
CA LEU A 203 4.48 -5.16 1.47
C LEU A 203 2.98 -5.43 1.41
N PRO A 204 2.55 -6.55 0.80
CA PRO A 204 1.14 -6.87 0.70
C PRO A 204 0.51 -7.07 2.09
N CYS A 205 -0.82 -7.05 2.12
CA CYS A 205 -1.55 -7.34 3.36
C CYS A 205 -1.17 -8.72 3.91
N GLY A 206 -1.09 -8.84 5.24
CA GLY A 206 -0.67 -10.09 5.89
C GLY A 206 0.84 -10.33 5.91
N ALA A 207 1.65 -9.63 5.12
CA ALA A 207 3.11 -9.80 5.10
C ALA A 207 3.84 -9.24 6.34
N GLY A 208 3.12 -8.68 7.32
CA GLY A 208 3.70 -8.17 8.56
C GLY A 208 4.28 -6.75 8.47
N LYS A 209 3.60 -5.82 7.80
CA LYS A 209 3.96 -4.39 7.76
C LYS A 209 4.24 -3.81 9.16
N THR A 210 3.39 -4.13 10.13
CA THR A 210 3.54 -3.70 11.53
C THR A 210 4.82 -4.26 12.17
N LEU A 211 5.20 -5.50 11.87
CA LEU A 211 6.46 -6.10 12.36
C LEU A 211 7.68 -5.40 11.76
N VAL A 212 7.64 -5.05 10.47
CA VAL A 212 8.71 -4.25 9.84
C VAL A 212 8.82 -2.87 10.50
N GLY A 213 7.69 -2.24 10.81
CA GLY A 213 7.67 -1.00 11.59
C GLY A 213 8.28 -1.15 12.98
N ALA A 214 7.88 -2.18 13.73
CA ALA A 214 8.44 -2.48 15.06
C ALA A 214 9.94 -2.78 15.01
N ALA A 215 10.40 -3.52 13.99
CA ALA A 215 11.82 -3.82 13.78
C ALA A 215 12.62 -2.56 13.40
N ALA A 216 12.06 -1.67 12.59
CA ALA A 216 12.65 -0.38 12.30
C ALA A 216 12.75 0.50 13.55
N MET A 217 11.76 0.45 14.44
CA MET A 217 11.80 1.13 15.75
C MET A 217 12.90 0.56 16.66
N ALA A 218 13.01 -0.78 16.73
CA ALA A 218 14.04 -1.45 17.51
C ALA A 218 15.46 -1.14 17.00
N ARG A 219 15.60 -0.92 15.69
CA ARG A 219 16.85 -0.46 15.12
C ARG A 219 17.13 1.02 15.36
N ALA A 220 16.08 1.84 15.36
CA ALA A 220 16.19 3.27 15.61
C ALA A 220 16.56 3.60 17.05
N LYS A 221 16.06 2.82 18.03
CA LYS A 221 16.24 3.06 19.46
C LYS A 221 15.99 4.51 19.87
N ALA A 222 14.92 5.08 19.31
CA ALA A 222 14.57 6.47 19.47
C ALA A 222 13.05 6.64 19.61
N THR A 223 12.64 7.79 20.13
CA THR A 223 11.23 8.17 20.18
C THR A 223 10.61 8.10 18.79
N THR A 224 9.39 7.57 18.72
CA THR A 224 8.75 7.26 17.44
C THR A 224 7.33 7.84 17.39
N LEU A 225 7.04 8.55 16.30
CA LEU A 225 5.68 8.98 15.96
C LEU A 225 5.11 8.08 14.87
N ILE A 226 4.00 7.42 15.15
CA ILE A 226 3.32 6.51 14.21
C ILE A 226 2.02 7.18 13.75
N LEU A 227 1.91 7.46 12.46
CA LEU A 227 0.73 8.05 11.86
C LEU A 227 -0.13 6.98 11.18
N VAL A 228 -1.38 6.88 11.62
CA VAL A 228 -2.34 5.87 11.18
C VAL A 228 -3.60 6.50 10.61
N THR A 229 -4.39 5.70 9.88
CA THR A 229 -5.62 6.16 9.22
C THR A 229 -6.74 6.46 10.20
N ASN A 230 -6.90 5.65 11.25
CA ASN A 230 -7.93 5.81 12.27
C ASN A 230 -7.53 5.15 13.60
N THR A 231 -8.39 5.31 14.61
CA THR A 231 -8.18 4.82 15.98
C THR A 231 -8.11 3.29 16.08
N VAL A 232 -8.77 2.55 15.19
CA VAL A 232 -8.73 1.09 15.20
C VAL A 232 -7.35 0.59 14.78
N SER A 233 -6.80 1.11 13.68
CA SER A 233 -5.40 0.85 13.30
C SER A 233 -4.45 1.21 14.43
N GLY A 234 -4.69 2.34 15.11
CA GLY A 234 -3.84 2.76 16.22
C GLY A 234 -3.83 1.79 17.40
N ARG A 235 -5.00 1.25 17.77
CA ARG A 235 -5.10 0.22 18.82
C ARG A 235 -4.45 -1.10 18.39
N GLN A 236 -4.55 -1.48 17.13
CA GLN A 236 -3.87 -2.65 16.58
C GLN A 236 -2.34 -2.50 16.66
N TRP A 237 -1.81 -1.35 16.25
CA TRP A 237 -0.39 -1.00 16.41
C TRP A 237 0.03 -1.10 17.88
N LYS A 238 -0.73 -0.52 18.81
CA LYS A 238 -0.44 -0.60 20.25
C LYS A 238 -0.35 -2.06 20.73
N ARG A 239 -1.33 -2.89 20.37
CA ARG A 239 -1.36 -4.32 20.73
C ARG A 239 -0.13 -5.07 20.19
N GLU A 240 0.21 -4.86 18.93
CA GLU A 240 1.35 -5.55 18.30
C GLU A 240 2.68 -5.09 18.90
N LEU A 241 2.84 -3.78 19.17
CA LEU A 241 4.06 -3.26 19.81
C LEU A 241 4.27 -3.87 21.20
N ILE A 242 3.23 -3.94 22.03
CA ILE A 242 3.31 -4.58 23.35
C ILE A 242 3.64 -6.08 23.23
N ALA A 243 3.09 -6.76 22.23
CA ALA A 243 3.29 -8.20 22.05
C ALA A 243 4.65 -8.57 21.45
N ARG A 244 5.28 -7.67 20.68
CA ARG A 244 6.45 -7.98 19.83
C ARG A 244 7.70 -7.20 20.18
N THR A 245 7.63 -6.26 21.13
CA THR A 245 8.76 -5.43 21.54
C THR A 245 8.89 -5.40 23.06
N THR A 246 9.95 -4.80 23.56
CA THR A 246 10.17 -4.55 24.99
C THR A 246 9.34 -3.39 25.56
N LEU A 247 8.51 -2.74 24.74
CA LEU A 247 7.70 -1.59 25.16
C LEU A 247 6.60 -1.99 26.14
N THR A 248 6.40 -1.15 27.14
CA THR A 248 5.28 -1.24 28.09
C THR A 248 4.09 -0.36 27.65
N GLU A 249 2.92 -0.61 28.23
CA GLU A 249 1.71 0.15 27.92
C GLU A 249 1.84 1.66 28.24
N ASP A 250 2.62 2.01 29.27
CA ASP A 250 2.85 3.40 29.70
C ASP A 250 3.79 4.18 28.75
N GLU A 251 4.55 3.50 27.91
CA GLU A 251 5.45 4.12 26.95
C GLU A 251 4.75 4.49 25.64
N ILE A 252 3.52 4.00 25.43
CA ILE A 252 2.75 4.17 24.20
C ILE A 252 1.54 5.08 24.42
N GLY A 253 1.57 6.27 23.79
CA GLY A 253 0.50 7.27 23.83
C GLY A 253 -0.45 7.17 22.63
N GLU A 254 -1.73 7.47 22.84
CA GLU A 254 -2.73 7.62 21.77
C GLU A 254 -3.09 9.09 21.56
N TYR A 255 -2.90 9.59 20.34
CA TYR A 255 -3.25 10.94 19.92
C TYR A 255 -4.34 10.92 18.86
N SER A 256 -5.59 10.87 19.32
CA SER A 256 -6.81 10.78 18.53
C SER A 256 -7.79 11.92 18.87
N GLY A 257 -8.99 11.90 18.25
CA GLY A 257 -10.04 12.84 18.60
C GLY A 257 -10.57 12.64 20.02
N GLU A 258 -10.40 11.44 20.57
CA GLU A 258 -10.90 11.00 21.87
C GLU A 258 -9.85 11.12 22.98
N LYS A 259 -8.58 10.84 22.66
CA LYS A 259 -7.45 10.86 23.60
C LYS A 259 -6.30 11.71 23.08
N LYS A 260 -5.59 12.40 23.96
CA LYS A 260 -4.46 13.28 23.61
C LYS A 260 -3.27 13.00 24.51
N GLU A 261 -2.73 11.81 24.39
CA GLU A 261 -1.59 11.36 25.18
C GLU A 261 -0.34 11.34 24.32
N ILE A 262 0.70 12.05 24.75
CA ILE A 262 2.00 12.08 24.09
C ILE A 262 2.99 11.35 24.99
N ARG A 263 3.63 10.31 24.46
CA ARG A 263 4.61 9.44 25.13
C ARG A 263 5.82 9.20 24.18
N PRO A 264 6.92 8.57 24.64
CA PRO A 264 8.08 8.29 23.79
C PRO A 264 7.75 7.55 22.49
N VAL A 265 6.74 6.67 22.51
CA VAL A 265 6.09 6.16 21.31
C VAL A 265 4.68 6.72 21.28
N THR A 266 4.32 7.47 20.24
CA THR A 266 2.98 8.05 20.10
C THR A 266 2.32 7.63 18.80
N ILE A 267 1.08 7.16 18.89
CA ILE A 267 0.27 6.74 17.75
C ILE A 267 -0.82 7.79 17.50
N ALA A 268 -0.80 8.42 16.33
CA ALA A 268 -1.68 9.53 16.00
C ALA A 268 -2.47 9.29 14.71
N THR A 269 -3.71 9.75 14.64
CA THR A 269 -4.51 9.63 13.40
C THR A 269 -4.28 10.80 12.46
N TYR A 270 -4.25 10.55 11.14
CA TYR A 270 -4.12 11.62 10.13
C TYR A 270 -5.20 12.71 10.25
N GLN A 271 -6.42 12.32 10.63
CA GLN A 271 -7.55 13.25 10.77
C GLN A 271 -7.31 14.30 11.85
N VAL A 272 -6.67 13.94 12.97
CA VAL A 272 -6.41 14.89 14.05
C VAL A 272 -5.38 15.93 13.62
N ILE A 273 -4.36 15.52 12.87
CA ILE A 273 -3.33 16.42 12.36
C ILE A 273 -3.90 17.42 11.35
N THR A 274 -4.83 16.97 10.50
CA THR A 274 -5.41 17.81 9.44
C THR A 274 -6.58 18.69 9.88
N ARG A 275 -7.05 18.55 11.14
CA ARG A 275 -8.21 19.30 11.65
C ARG A 275 -7.88 20.78 11.82
N ARG A 276 -8.56 21.63 11.04
CA ARG A 276 -8.49 23.09 11.16
C ARG A 276 -9.45 23.60 12.23
N THR A 277 -8.99 24.52 13.08
CA THR A 277 -9.84 25.29 13.99
C THR A 277 -9.50 26.76 13.83
N LYS A 278 -10.48 27.61 13.48
CA LYS A 278 -10.26 29.05 13.20
C LYS A 278 -9.19 29.34 12.14
N GLY A 279 -9.03 28.45 11.15
CA GLY A 279 -8.09 28.65 10.04
C GLY A 279 -6.66 28.14 10.30
N GLU A 280 -6.32 27.80 11.55
CA GLU A 280 -5.02 27.26 11.94
C GLU A 280 -5.10 25.76 12.24
N TYR A 281 -4.01 25.05 11.97
CA TYR A 281 -3.87 23.64 12.32
C TYR A 281 -3.36 23.53 13.75
N LYS A 282 -4.26 23.21 14.70
CA LYS A 282 -3.93 23.18 16.13
C LYS A 282 -2.93 22.09 16.54
N HIS A 283 -2.76 21.05 15.73
CA HIS A 283 -2.02 19.85 16.10
C HIS A 283 -0.64 19.74 15.47
N LEU A 284 -0.12 20.84 14.91
CA LEU A 284 1.31 20.97 14.57
C LEU A 284 2.19 20.75 15.81
N GLU A 285 1.69 21.15 16.99
CA GLU A 285 2.38 20.94 18.28
C GLU A 285 2.78 19.48 18.52
N LEU A 286 2.09 18.48 17.95
CA LEU A 286 2.50 17.08 18.10
C LEU A 286 3.87 16.82 17.45
N PHE A 287 4.13 17.43 16.29
CA PHE A 287 5.40 17.27 15.58
C PHE A 287 6.55 17.97 16.30
N ASP A 288 6.24 19.03 17.04
CA ASP A 288 7.20 19.79 17.85
C ASP A 288 7.26 19.33 19.32
N SER A 289 6.35 18.45 19.74
CA SER A 289 6.18 18.07 21.15
C SER A 289 7.35 17.26 21.70
N ARG A 290 8.07 16.55 20.83
CA ARG A 290 9.24 15.75 21.12
C ARG A 290 10.19 15.75 19.94
N ASP A 291 11.45 15.48 20.23
CA ASP A 291 12.44 15.28 19.19
C ASP A 291 12.35 13.86 18.62
N TRP A 292 11.37 13.63 17.76
CA TRP A 292 11.12 12.30 17.18
C TRP A 292 12.33 11.80 16.39
N GLY A 293 12.86 10.61 16.73
CA GLY A 293 13.95 10.00 15.96
C GLY A 293 13.47 9.24 14.72
N LEU A 294 12.23 8.74 14.76
CA LEU A 294 11.59 8.04 13.66
C LEU A 294 10.13 8.47 13.50
N VAL A 295 9.70 8.69 12.25
CA VAL A 295 8.29 8.87 11.91
C VAL A 295 7.85 7.72 11.00
N VAL A 296 6.82 6.98 11.41
CA VAL A 296 6.24 5.88 10.66
C VAL A 296 4.90 6.33 10.08
N TYR A 297 4.70 6.19 8.78
CA TYR A 297 3.46 6.46 8.07
C TYR A 297 2.84 5.14 7.66
N ASP A 298 1.70 4.78 8.24
CA ASP A 298 0.95 3.58 7.86
C ASP A 298 -0.09 3.91 6.78
N GLU A 299 -0.32 2.97 5.88
CA GLU A 299 -1.13 3.09 4.67
C GLU A 299 -0.91 4.42 3.93
N VAL A 300 0.35 4.64 3.56
CA VAL A 300 0.86 5.85 2.90
C VAL A 300 0.02 6.29 1.68
N HIS A 301 -0.59 5.34 0.97
CA HIS A 301 -1.47 5.63 -0.17
C HIS A 301 -2.73 6.44 0.20
N LEU A 302 -3.11 6.46 1.48
CA LEU A 302 -4.24 7.22 2.03
C LEU A 302 -3.84 8.58 2.60
N LEU A 303 -2.56 8.99 2.44
CA LEU A 303 -2.07 10.26 2.98
C LEU A 303 -2.85 11.46 2.42
N PRO A 304 -3.46 12.29 3.29
CA PRO A 304 -4.14 13.49 2.85
C PRO A 304 -3.17 14.58 2.36
N ALA A 305 -3.53 15.27 1.27
CA ALA A 305 -2.76 16.38 0.68
C ALA A 305 -2.26 17.47 1.69
N PRO A 306 -2.99 17.83 2.75
CA PRO A 306 -2.49 18.79 3.75
C PRO A 306 -1.32 18.28 4.59
N VAL A 307 -1.27 16.98 4.89
CA VAL A 307 -0.19 16.39 5.70
C VAL A 307 1.16 16.64 5.04
N PHE A 308 1.24 16.54 3.71
CA PHE A 308 2.45 16.78 2.92
C PHE A 308 3.12 18.14 3.18
N ARG A 309 2.34 19.19 3.43
CA ARG A 309 2.89 20.53 3.70
C ARG A 309 3.32 20.68 5.15
N MET A 310 2.63 20.01 6.06
CA MET A 310 2.83 20.16 7.51
C MET A 310 4.05 19.38 8.02
N THR A 311 4.49 18.38 7.26
CA THR A 311 5.64 17.53 7.58
C THR A 311 6.95 18.03 6.94
N ALA A 312 6.97 19.24 6.38
CA ALA A 312 8.18 19.85 5.82
C ALA A 312 9.27 20.05 6.90
N ASP A 313 8.86 20.36 8.14
CA ASP A 313 9.79 20.53 9.27
C ASP A 313 10.31 19.20 9.84
N LEU A 314 9.67 18.07 9.51
CA LEU A 314 10.11 16.71 9.90
C LEU A 314 11.12 16.11 8.92
N GLN A 315 11.55 16.88 7.90
CA GLN A 315 12.34 16.35 6.79
C GLN A 315 13.77 15.95 7.18
N SER A 316 14.26 16.45 8.31
CA SER A 316 15.55 16.08 8.92
C SER A 316 15.51 14.76 9.69
N ARG A 317 14.34 14.15 9.91
CA ARG A 317 14.16 12.90 10.70
C ARG A 317 14.04 11.66 9.82
N ARG A 318 14.33 10.47 10.35
CA ARG A 318 14.10 9.23 9.59
C ARG A 318 12.60 9.01 9.38
N ARG A 319 12.20 8.59 8.17
CA ARG A 319 10.78 8.45 7.78
C ARG A 319 10.54 7.12 7.07
N LEU A 320 9.75 6.26 7.70
CA LEU A 320 9.34 4.99 7.13
C LEU A 320 7.91 5.07 6.64
N GLY A 321 7.69 4.81 5.36
CA GLY A 321 6.36 4.60 4.80
C GLY A 321 6.04 3.12 4.68
N LEU A 322 4.90 2.69 5.20
CA LEU A 322 4.40 1.32 5.06
C LEU A 322 3.13 1.33 4.21
N THR A 323 3.10 0.54 3.14
CA THR A 323 1.90 0.44 2.29
C THR A 323 1.85 -0.91 1.58
N ALA A 324 0.64 -1.35 1.22
CA ALA A 324 0.49 -2.52 0.35
C ALA A 324 0.54 -2.16 -1.15
N THR A 325 0.41 -0.88 -1.47
CA THR A 325 0.43 -0.39 -2.85
C THR A 325 0.95 1.05 -2.88
N LEU A 326 1.69 1.40 -3.92
CA LEU A 326 2.14 2.76 -4.17
C LEU A 326 1.23 3.52 -5.14
N VAL A 327 0.32 2.82 -5.82
CA VAL A 327 -0.59 3.47 -6.76
C VAL A 327 -1.60 4.33 -5.99
N ARG A 328 -1.89 5.54 -6.47
CA ARG A 328 -2.88 6.44 -5.87
C ARG A 328 -3.95 6.81 -6.89
N GLU A 329 -5.19 6.87 -6.44
CA GLU A 329 -6.33 7.18 -7.30
C GLU A 329 -6.31 8.61 -7.84
N ASP A 330 -5.65 9.52 -7.12
CA ASP A 330 -5.47 10.91 -7.53
C ASP A 330 -4.22 11.12 -8.41
N GLY A 331 -3.46 10.06 -8.71
CA GLY A 331 -2.24 10.10 -9.51
C GLY A 331 -1.08 10.85 -8.86
N ARG A 332 -1.13 11.10 -7.54
CA ARG A 332 -0.11 11.90 -6.81
C ARG A 332 0.89 11.05 -6.04
N GLU A 333 1.30 9.96 -6.65
CA GLU A 333 2.25 8.99 -6.08
C GLU A 333 3.63 9.64 -5.90
N GLY A 334 4.02 10.51 -6.85
CA GLY A 334 5.22 11.32 -6.77
C GLY A 334 5.31 12.20 -5.52
N ASP A 335 4.17 12.64 -4.97
CA ASP A 335 4.14 13.45 -3.75
C ASP A 335 4.44 12.61 -2.48
N VAL A 336 4.22 11.29 -2.52
CA VAL A 336 4.59 10.37 -1.43
C VAL A 336 6.10 10.23 -1.34
N PHE A 337 6.76 9.98 -2.48
CA PHE A 337 8.21 9.82 -2.52
C PHE A 337 8.94 11.11 -2.17
N SER A 338 8.35 12.24 -2.53
CA SER A 338 8.89 13.55 -2.19
C SER A 338 8.78 13.85 -0.69
N LEU A 339 7.82 13.23 0.01
CA LEU A 339 7.63 13.41 1.45
C LEU A 339 8.44 12.43 2.29
N ILE A 340 8.24 11.14 2.06
CA ILE A 340 8.79 10.07 2.88
C ILE A 340 10.18 9.68 2.37
N GLY A 341 10.40 9.76 1.06
CA GLY A 341 11.59 9.24 0.41
C GLY A 341 11.23 8.11 -0.56
N PRO A 342 12.23 7.60 -1.29
CA PRO A 342 12.00 6.67 -2.38
C PRO A 342 11.51 5.31 -1.92
N LYS A 343 11.04 4.49 -2.86
CA LYS A 343 10.80 3.07 -2.61
C LYS A 343 12.12 2.41 -2.17
N ARG A 344 12.13 1.80 -0.99
CA ARG A 344 13.30 1.11 -0.41
C ARG A 344 13.21 -0.39 -0.53
N TYR A 345 11.99 -0.90 -0.58
CA TYR A 345 11.74 -2.32 -0.69
C TYR A 345 10.39 -2.56 -1.35
N ASP A 346 10.34 -3.61 -2.17
CA ASP A 346 9.14 -4.12 -2.82
C ASP A 346 9.17 -5.64 -2.76
N ALA A 347 8.18 -6.25 -2.14
CA ALA A 347 7.96 -7.68 -2.32
C ALA A 347 6.66 -7.90 -3.11
N PRO A 348 6.76 -8.44 -4.34
CA PRO A 348 5.60 -8.91 -5.08
C PRO A 348 4.83 -9.94 -4.24
N TRP A 349 3.52 -9.94 -4.38
CA TRP A 349 2.65 -10.82 -3.60
C TRP A 349 2.96 -12.31 -3.82
N ARG A 350 3.18 -12.69 -5.08
CA ARG A 350 3.53 -14.05 -5.51
C ARG A 350 4.81 -14.59 -4.88
N ASP A 351 5.81 -13.74 -4.67
CA ASP A 351 7.09 -14.17 -4.07
C ASP A 351 6.90 -14.55 -2.60
N ILE A 352 6.01 -13.84 -1.90
CA ILE A 352 5.66 -14.15 -0.51
C ILE A 352 4.75 -15.38 -0.44
N GLU A 353 3.91 -15.58 -1.46
CA GLU A 353 3.07 -16.76 -1.62
C GLU A 353 3.89 -18.03 -1.86
N GLU A 354 4.85 -18.00 -2.79
CA GLU A 354 5.77 -19.11 -3.10
C GLU A 354 6.60 -19.54 -1.89
N GLN A 355 6.91 -18.59 -1.01
CA GLN A 355 7.59 -18.86 0.27
C GLN A 355 6.66 -19.42 1.36
N GLY A 356 5.37 -19.60 1.06
CA GLY A 356 4.36 -20.14 1.97
C GLY A 356 3.89 -19.18 3.06
N TRP A 357 4.23 -17.89 2.94
CA TRP A 357 3.92 -16.88 3.95
C TRP A 357 2.56 -16.21 3.78
N ILE A 358 2.02 -16.26 2.56
CA ILE A 358 0.64 -15.90 2.20
C ILE A 358 0.08 -17.05 1.38
N ALA A 359 -1.20 -17.38 1.51
CA ALA A 359 -1.79 -18.48 0.74
C ALA A 359 -2.44 -18.00 -0.57
N PRO A 360 -2.52 -18.88 -1.58
CA PRO A 360 -3.32 -18.65 -2.77
C PRO A 360 -4.77 -18.43 -2.37
N ALA A 361 -5.33 -17.29 -2.81
CA ALA A 361 -6.76 -17.07 -2.80
C ALA A 361 -7.32 -17.37 -4.18
N GLU A 362 -8.28 -18.31 -4.26
CA GLU A 362 -9.00 -18.58 -5.51
C GLU A 362 -10.13 -17.57 -5.67
N CYS A 363 -10.04 -16.70 -6.68
CA CYS A 363 -11.09 -15.74 -7.00
C CYS A 363 -12.06 -16.35 -8.03
N THR A 364 -13.33 -16.49 -7.67
CA THR A 364 -14.40 -16.99 -8.55
C THR A 364 -15.49 -15.94 -8.75
N GLU A 365 -15.66 -15.47 -9.99
CA GLU A 365 -16.83 -14.69 -10.40
C GLU A 365 -17.97 -15.64 -10.80
N VAL A 366 -19.10 -15.55 -10.10
CA VAL A 366 -20.30 -16.32 -10.40
C VAL A 366 -21.29 -15.42 -11.12
N ARG A 367 -21.55 -15.71 -12.39
CA ARG A 367 -22.48 -14.92 -13.22
C ARG A 367 -23.90 -15.43 -13.10
N VAL A 368 -24.77 -14.57 -12.59
CA VAL A 368 -26.19 -14.85 -12.38
C VAL A 368 -26.98 -14.28 -13.55
N THR A 369 -27.82 -15.12 -14.17
CA THR A 369 -28.80 -14.67 -15.16
C THR A 369 -30.04 -14.13 -14.43
N LEU A 370 -30.36 -12.85 -14.65
CA LEU A 370 -31.57 -12.24 -14.08
C LEU A 370 -32.84 -12.89 -14.65
N THR A 371 -33.91 -12.93 -13.84
CA THR A 371 -35.23 -13.29 -14.36
C THR A 371 -35.71 -12.28 -15.40
N GLU A 372 -36.67 -12.67 -16.25
CA GLU A 372 -37.27 -11.77 -17.22
C GLU A 372 -37.85 -10.50 -16.57
N ASN A 373 -38.55 -10.65 -15.44
CA ASN A 373 -39.08 -9.52 -14.67
C ASN A 373 -37.97 -8.59 -14.15
N GLU A 374 -36.90 -9.12 -13.57
CA GLU A 374 -35.76 -8.33 -13.11
C GLU A 374 -35.07 -7.62 -14.27
N ARG A 375 -34.94 -8.28 -15.42
CA ARG A 375 -34.34 -7.70 -16.64
C ARG A 375 -35.18 -6.56 -17.19
N ILE A 376 -36.52 -6.69 -17.20
CA ILE A 376 -37.44 -5.63 -17.61
C ILE A 376 -37.32 -4.45 -16.64
N MET A 377 -37.39 -4.69 -15.32
CA MET A 377 -37.25 -3.64 -14.32
C MET A 377 -35.93 -2.88 -14.48
N TYR A 378 -34.82 -3.60 -14.65
CA TYR A 378 -33.50 -3.02 -14.89
C TYR A 378 -33.45 -2.20 -16.19
N ALA A 379 -34.01 -2.71 -17.28
CA ALA A 379 -34.00 -2.01 -18.57
C ALA A 379 -34.79 -0.69 -18.52
N THR A 380 -35.88 -0.65 -17.76
CA THR A 380 -36.74 0.53 -17.58
C THR A 380 -36.26 1.48 -16.48
N ALA A 381 -35.29 1.07 -15.66
CA ALA A 381 -34.79 1.89 -14.55
C ALA A 381 -33.91 3.05 -15.05
N ASP A 382 -33.90 4.13 -14.26
CA ASP A 382 -33.01 5.27 -14.46
C ASP A 382 -31.54 4.86 -14.28
N ALA A 383 -30.63 5.59 -14.94
CA ALA A 383 -29.21 5.27 -14.96
C ALA A 383 -28.58 5.16 -13.55
N GLU A 384 -29.05 5.97 -12.60
CA GLU A 384 -28.58 5.98 -11.22
C GLU A 384 -29.06 4.76 -10.41
N GLU A 385 -30.22 4.19 -10.76
CA GLU A 385 -30.83 3.05 -10.05
C GLU A 385 -30.44 1.70 -10.63
N ARG A 386 -30.09 1.65 -11.93
CA ARG A 386 -29.70 0.42 -12.64
C ARG A 386 -28.68 -0.40 -11.86
N TYR A 387 -27.61 0.25 -11.38
CA TYR A 387 -26.57 -0.46 -10.65
C TYR A 387 -27.07 -1.05 -9.33
N ARG A 388 -27.90 -0.31 -8.58
CA ARG A 388 -28.52 -0.83 -7.35
C ARG A 388 -29.40 -2.03 -7.68
N MET A 389 -30.30 -1.92 -8.67
CA MET A 389 -31.18 -3.02 -9.07
C MET A 389 -30.42 -4.28 -9.47
N ALA A 390 -29.36 -4.13 -10.26
CA ALA A 390 -28.51 -5.26 -10.65
C ALA A 390 -27.78 -5.86 -9.44
N SER A 391 -27.25 -5.02 -8.55
CA SER A 391 -26.50 -5.44 -7.37
C SER A 391 -27.37 -6.16 -6.35
N THR A 392 -28.63 -5.73 -6.20
CA THR A 392 -29.61 -6.24 -5.22
C THR A 392 -30.60 -7.22 -5.83
N ALA A 393 -30.32 -7.77 -7.01
CA ALA A 393 -31.20 -8.74 -7.67
C ALA A 393 -31.47 -9.95 -6.76
N ARG A 394 -32.74 -10.36 -6.68
CA ARG A 394 -33.18 -11.45 -5.79
C ARG A 394 -32.64 -12.79 -6.26
N THR A 395 -32.43 -12.93 -7.56
CA THR A 395 -31.78 -14.11 -8.18
C THR A 395 -30.37 -14.40 -7.66
N LYS A 396 -29.69 -13.43 -7.03
CA LYS A 396 -28.40 -13.69 -6.38
C LYS A 396 -28.50 -14.52 -5.10
N LEU A 397 -29.62 -14.47 -4.38
CA LEU A 397 -29.75 -15.11 -3.07
C LEU A 397 -29.60 -16.65 -3.13
N PRO A 398 -30.27 -17.38 -4.04
CA PRO A 398 -30.05 -18.82 -4.19
C PRO A 398 -28.58 -19.17 -4.49
N VAL A 399 -27.89 -18.34 -5.27
CA VAL A 399 -26.47 -18.53 -5.61
C VAL A 399 -25.58 -18.36 -4.39
N VAL A 400 -25.80 -17.32 -3.59
CA VAL A 400 -25.09 -17.13 -2.32
C VAL A 400 -25.31 -18.34 -1.41
N LYS A 401 -26.54 -18.84 -1.29
CA LYS A 401 -26.84 -20.04 -0.50
C LYS A 401 -26.08 -21.26 -1.01
N ALA A 402 -26.06 -21.50 -2.33
CA ALA A 402 -25.34 -22.63 -2.93
C ALA A 402 -23.82 -22.55 -2.68
N ILE A 403 -23.23 -21.35 -2.71
CA ILE A 403 -21.83 -21.15 -2.33
C ILE A 403 -21.62 -21.51 -0.85
N LEU A 404 -22.47 -21.02 0.06
CA LEU A 404 -22.39 -21.32 1.49
C LEU A 404 -22.59 -22.81 1.80
N ASP A 405 -23.39 -23.52 1.02
CA ASP A 405 -23.64 -24.96 1.17
C ASP A 405 -22.46 -25.82 0.69
N ARG A 406 -21.59 -25.30 -0.19
CA ARG A 406 -20.31 -25.92 -0.55
C ARG A 406 -19.26 -25.81 0.57
N HIS A 407 -19.42 -24.83 1.44
CA HIS A 407 -18.50 -24.52 2.53
C HIS A 407 -19.20 -24.51 3.90
N PRO A 408 -19.88 -25.61 4.30
CA PRO A 408 -20.77 -25.62 5.47
C PRO A 408 -20.02 -25.43 6.80
N ASP A 409 -18.76 -25.87 6.86
CA ASP A 409 -17.92 -25.85 8.07
C ASP A 409 -16.86 -24.75 8.06
N GLU A 410 -16.81 -23.94 7.01
CA GLU A 410 -15.80 -22.91 6.87
C GLU A 410 -16.32 -21.55 7.34
N PRO A 411 -15.52 -20.78 8.11
CA PRO A 411 -15.87 -19.41 8.47
C PRO A 411 -16.09 -18.57 7.21
N THR A 412 -17.32 -18.10 7.03
CA THR A 412 -17.77 -17.44 5.81
C THR A 412 -18.28 -16.02 6.11
N LEU A 413 -17.77 -15.05 5.35
CA LEU A 413 -18.24 -13.66 5.39
C LEU A 413 -19.01 -13.31 4.13
N VAL A 414 -20.25 -12.83 4.29
CA VAL A 414 -21.08 -12.33 3.20
C VAL A 414 -21.06 -10.80 3.22
N ILE A 415 -20.62 -10.19 2.14
CA ILE A 415 -20.32 -8.75 2.06
C ILE A 415 -21.26 -8.08 1.06
N GLY A 416 -21.85 -6.96 1.47
CA GLY A 416 -22.69 -6.14 0.60
C GLY A 416 -22.65 -4.65 0.94
N ALA A 417 -23.09 -3.83 -0.01
CA ALA A 417 -23.10 -2.38 0.12
C ALA A 417 -24.47 -1.81 0.55
N TYR A 418 -25.56 -2.51 0.27
CA TYR A 418 -26.93 -2.03 0.44
C TYR A 418 -27.59 -2.67 1.67
N LEU A 419 -28.04 -1.88 2.63
CA LEU A 419 -28.50 -2.37 3.94
C LEU A 419 -29.74 -3.27 3.85
N ASP A 420 -30.70 -2.90 3.01
CA ASP A 420 -31.90 -3.69 2.69
C ASP A 420 -31.53 -5.09 2.16
N GLN A 421 -30.56 -5.16 1.26
CA GLN A 421 -30.05 -6.44 0.77
C GLN A 421 -29.39 -7.29 1.86
N LEU A 422 -28.67 -6.66 2.80
CA LEU A 422 -28.00 -7.37 3.88
C LEU A 422 -28.98 -7.93 4.90
N ASP A 423 -30.07 -7.21 5.17
CA ASP A 423 -31.15 -7.67 6.02
C ASP A 423 -31.86 -8.88 5.40
N ASP A 424 -32.20 -8.80 4.11
CA ASP A 424 -32.77 -9.92 3.35
C ASP A 424 -31.84 -11.16 3.35
N LEU A 425 -30.53 -10.94 3.16
CA LEU A 425 -29.52 -12.00 3.23
C LEU A 425 -29.40 -12.59 4.65
N GLY A 426 -29.38 -11.74 5.67
CA GLY A 426 -29.29 -12.16 7.07
C GLY A 426 -30.46 -13.04 7.49
N GLU A 427 -31.68 -12.64 7.15
CA GLU A 427 -32.90 -13.42 7.40
C GLU A 427 -32.89 -14.74 6.65
N ALA A 428 -32.64 -14.71 5.33
CA ALA A 428 -32.67 -15.90 4.49
C ALA A 428 -31.57 -16.92 4.82
N LEU A 429 -30.42 -16.46 5.30
CA LEU A 429 -29.28 -17.32 5.68
C LEU A 429 -29.29 -17.69 7.18
N GLY A 430 -30.17 -17.08 7.98
CA GLY A 430 -30.19 -17.24 9.43
C GLY A 430 -28.90 -16.77 10.11
N CYS A 431 -28.30 -15.69 9.61
CA CYS A 431 -26.98 -15.21 10.02
C CYS A 431 -27.06 -13.81 10.64
N PRO A 432 -26.24 -13.48 11.65
CA PRO A 432 -26.17 -12.13 12.19
C PRO A 432 -25.68 -11.11 11.14
N VAL A 433 -26.22 -9.90 11.20
CA VAL A 433 -25.89 -8.79 10.28
C VAL A 433 -25.18 -7.66 11.05
N ILE A 434 -24.03 -7.23 10.57
CA ILE A 434 -23.31 -6.06 11.10
C ILE A 434 -23.41 -4.90 10.10
N GLN A 435 -23.97 -3.79 10.58
CA GLN A 435 -24.22 -2.58 9.82
C GLN A 435 -23.54 -1.36 10.47
N GLY A 436 -23.63 -0.19 9.84
CA GLY A 436 -23.08 1.05 10.39
C GLY A 436 -23.77 1.48 11.70
N SER A 437 -25.04 1.10 11.89
CA SER A 437 -25.83 1.35 13.09
C SER A 437 -25.53 0.38 14.24
N THR A 438 -24.87 -0.76 13.98
CA THR A 438 -24.51 -1.75 15.00
C THR A 438 -23.54 -1.12 16.00
N LYS A 439 -23.88 -1.20 17.29
CA LYS A 439 -23.08 -0.59 18.38
C LYS A 439 -21.71 -1.27 18.47
N ASN A 440 -20.66 -0.51 18.81
CA ASN A 440 -19.30 -1.06 18.90
C ASN A 440 -19.18 -2.30 19.80
N LYS A 441 -19.82 -2.30 20.97
CA LYS A 441 -19.81 -3.43 21.90
C LYS A 441 -20.43 -4.71 21.30
N GLU A 442 -21.51 -4.55 20.54
CA GLU A 442 -22.19 -5.66 19.87
C GLU A 442 -21.38 -6.17 18.67
N ARG A 443 -20.79 -5.25 17.91
CA ARG A 443 -19.86 -5.55 16.82
C ARG A 443 -18.67 -6.38 17.31
N GLU A 444 -18.03 -5.95 18.40
CA GLU A 444 -16.90 -6.67 19.02
C GLU A 444 -17.34 -8.07 19.46
N ALA A 445 -18.48 -8.20 20.14
CA ALA A 445 -18.98 -9.51 20.57
C ALA A 445 -19.25 -10.48 19.40
N LEU A 446 -19.85 -9.99 18.30
CA LEU A 446 -20.09 -10.81 17.10
C LEU A 446 -18.78 -11.21 16.41
N PHE A 447 -17.81 -10.31 16.31
CA PHE A 447 -16.49 -10.66 15.77
C PHE A 447 -15.73 -11.65 16.67
N ASP A 448 -15.79 -11.50 17.98
CA ASP A 448 -15.18 -12.44 18.92
C ASP A 448 -15.81 -13.83 18.81
N ALA A 449 -17.15 -13.91 18.74
CA ALA A 449 -17.86 -15.17 18.53
C ALA A 449 -17.51 -15.84 17.18
N PHE A 450 -17.31 -15.04 16.13
CA PHE A 450 -16.87 -15.55 14.83
C PHE A 450 -15.42 -16.07 14.90
N ARG A 451 -14.51 -15.33 15.55
CA ARG A 451 -13.11 -15.78 15.76
C ARG A 451 -13.02 -17.05 16.59
N ALA A 452 -13.90 -17.20 17.58
CA ALA A 452 -14.01 -18.40 18.41
C ALA A 452 -14.67 -19.59 17.68
N GLY A 453 -15.31 -19.35 16.53
CA GLY A 453 -16.02 -20.38 15.76
C GLY A 453 -17.41 -20.72 16.29
N GLU A 454 -17.95 -19.94 17.23
CA GLU A 454 -19.32 -20.08 17.75
C GLU A 454 -20.35 -19.74 16.67
N ILE A 455 -20.04 -18.72 15.86
CA ILE A 455 -20.78 -18.40 14.64
C ILE A 455 -19.86 -18.65 13.43
N LYS A 456 -20.35 -19.41 12.45
CA LYS A 456 -19.59 -19.72 11.24
C LYS A 456 -19.83 -18.72 10.10
N ARG A 457 -20.92 -17.96 10.17
CA ARG A 457 -21.41 -17.14 9.05
C ARG A 457 -21.82 -15.77 9.56
N LEU A 458 -21.38 -14.73 8.86
CA LEU A 458 -21.66 -13.35 9.24
C LEU A 458 -21.90 -12.50 7.99
N VAL A 459 -22.94 -11.67 8.04
CA VAL A 459 -23.26 -10.72 6.98
C VAL A 459 -22.76 -9.34 7.39
N VAL A 460 -21.96 -8.68 6.56
CA VAL A 460 -21.32 -7.40 6.90
C VAL A 460 -21.54 -6.34 5.82
N SER A 461 -21.87 -5.12 6.27
CA SER A 461 -22.01 -3.97 5.38
C SER A 461 -20.67 -3.33 5.05
N LYS A 462 -20.58 -2.64 3.92
CA LYS A 462 -19.40 -1.83 3.56
C LYS A 462 -18.95 -0.89 4.69
N VAL A 463 -19.88 -0.25 5.40
CA VAL A 463 -19.57 0.70 6.49
C VAL A 463 -19.03 -0.01 7.74
N ALA A 464 -19.55 -1.21 8.04
CA ALA A 464 -18.98 -2.08 9.06
C ALA A 464 -17.59 -2.62 8.67
N ASN A 465 -17.38 -2.85 7.37
CA ASN A 465 -16.14 -3.32 6.74
C ASN A 465 -14.95 -2.34 6.87
N PHE A 466 -15.18 -1.05 7.16
CA PHE A 466 -14.09 -0.10 7.44
C PHE A 466 -13.52 -0.23 8.86
N SER A 467 -14.15 -1.04 9.73
CA SER A 467 -13.60 -1.39 11.04
C SER A 467 -12.57 -2.51 10.84
N ILE A 468 -11.30 -2.15 11.01
CA ILE A 468 -10.07 -2.82 10.53
C ILE A 468 -9.74 -4.22 11.08
N ASP A 469 -10.64 -4.85 11.83
CA ASP A 469 -10.41 -6.20 12.39
C ASP A 469 -11.52 -7.16 11.92
N LEU A 470 -11.65 -7.30 10.59
CA LEU A 470 -12.47 -8.37 10.05
C LEU A 470 -11.83 -9.70 10.47
N PRO A 471 -12.61 -10.61 11.06
CA PRO A 471 -12.07 -11.86 11.52
C PRO A 471 -11.60 -12.69 10.32
N GLU A 472 -10.58 -13.52 10.54
CA GLU A 472 -10.04 -14.40 9.51
C GLU A 472 -11.13 -15.34 8.99
N ALA A 473 -11.44 -15.23 7.70
CA ALA A 473 -12.40 -16.08 7.03
C ALA A 473 -11.70 -16.92 5.96
N THR A 474 -12.18 -18.16 5.80
CA THR A 474 -11.71 -19.02 4.71
C THR A 474 -12.49 -18.73 3.43
N VAL A 475 -13.75 -18.30 3.57
CA VAL A 475 -14.63 -17.97 2.44
C VAL A 475 -15.16 -16.56 2.57
N ALA A 476 -15.06 -15.77 1.50
CA ALA A 476 -15.68 -14.46 1.41
C ALA A 476 -16.58 -14.40 0.17
N VAL A 477 -17.85 -14.00 0.36
CA VAL A 477 -18.84 -13.88 -0.71
C VAL A 477 -19.27 -12.43 -0.83
N GLN A 478 -18.88 -11.76 -1.91
CA GLN A 478 -19.32 -10.42 -2.22
C GLN A 478 -20.56 -10.45 -3.11
N VAL A 479 -21.69 -9.96 -2.59
CA VAL A 479 -22.98 -9.93 -3.31
C VAL A 479 -23.20 -8.59 -3.99
N SER A 480 -22.74 -7.51 -3.37
CA SER A 480 -22.74 -6.16 -3.94
C SER A 480 -21.53 -5.35 -3.50
N GLY A 481 -20.98 -4.57 -4.43
CA GLY A 481 -19.95 -3.56 -4.16
C GLY A 481 -20.51 -2.16 -4.35
N THR A 482 -19.85 -1.13 -3.83
CA THR A 482 -20.05 0.24 -4.33
C THR A 482 -18.78 0.67 -5.01
N PHE A 483 -18.93 1.19 -6.23
CA PHE A 483 -17.83 1.70 -7.03
C PHE A 483 -17.06 2.75 -6.24
N GLY A 484 -15.79 2.44 -6.01
CA GLY A 484 -14.83 3.21 -5.26
C GLY A 484 -13.45 2.65 -5.58
N SER A 485 -12.63 2.43 -4.57
CA SER A 485 -11.22 2.06 -4.76
C SER A 485 -10.96 0.57 -5.02
N ARG A 486 -10.47 0.27 -6.23
CA ARG A 486 -10.05 -1.08 -6.68
C ARG A 486 -8.96 -1.66 -5.77
N GLN A 487 -8.05 -0.80 -5.32
CA GLN A 487 -6.94 -1.17 -4.44
C GLN A 487 -7.41 -1.50 -3.04
N GLU A 488 -8.37 -0.74 -2.52
CA GLU A 488 -8.94 -1.00 -1.21
C GLU A 488 -9.65 -2.37 -1.18
N GLU A 489 -10.31 -2.75 -2.28
CA GLU A 489 -10.99 -4.05 -2.41
C GLU A 489 -10.03 -5.24 -2.38
N ALA A 490 -8.91 -5.22 -3.13
CA ALA A 490 -7.94 -6.33 -3.08
C ALA A 490 -7.13 -6.36 -1.78
N GLN A 491 -6.80 -5.19 -1.20
CA GLN A 491 -6.17 -5.14 0.13
C GLN A 491 -7.09 -5.73 1.20
N ARG A 492 -8.39 -5.43 1.14
CA ARG A 492 -9.39 -6.03 2.02
C ARG A 492 -9.45 -7.54 1.84
N LEU A 493 -9.47 -8.02 0.59
CA LEU A 493 -9.49 -9.44 0.25
C LEU A 493 -8.27 -10.16 0.85
N GLY A 494 -7.06 -9.61 0.70
CA GLY A 494 -5.85 -10.15 1.31
C GLY A 494 -5.77 -10.02 2.85
N ARG A 495 -6.61 -9.20 3.49
CA ARG A 495 -6.75 -9.15 4.96
C ARG A 495 -7.77 -10.16 5.48
N LEU A 496 -8.88 -10.32 4.75
CA LEU A 496 -9.99 -11.24 5.05
C LEU A 496 -9.56 -12.69 4.93
N LEU A 497 -8.85 -13.00 3.84
CA LEU A 497 -8.47 -14.34 3.48
C LEU A 497 -7.11 -14.65 4.07
N ARG A 498 -7.10 -15.54 5.06
CA ARG A 498 -5.87 -16.12 5.60
C ARG A 498 -5.96 -17.64 5.57
N PRO A 499 -4.87 -18.33 5.20
CA PRO A 499 -4.84 -19.78 5.33
C PRO A 499 -4.98 -20.14 6.80
N LYS A 500 -5.77 -21.18 7.07
CA LYS A 500 -5.67 -21.85 8.36
C LYS A 500 -4.43 -22.75 8.34
N GLY A 501 -3.86 -23.00 9.52
CA GLY A 501 -2.69 -23.86 9.70
C GLY A 501 -2.88 -25.32 9.23
N ASP A 502 -4.06 -25.66 8.71
CA ASP A 502 -4.42 -26.94 8.11
C ASP A 502 -4.17 -27.02 6.58
N GLY A 503 -3.72 -25.93 5.95
CA GLY A 503 -3.35 -25.89 4.52
C GLY A 503 -4.53 -25.72 3.56
N ARG A 504 -5.74 -25.38 4.04
CA ARG A 504 -6.88 -25.09 3.16
C ARG A 504 -6.70 -23.76 2.43
N GLN A 505 -7.04 -23.75 1.15
CA GLN A 505 -7.04 -22.55 0.30
C GLN A 505 -8.18 -21.61 0.70
N ALA A 506 -7.97 -20.32 0.52
CA ALA A 506 -8.99 -19.32 0.78
C ALA A 506 -9.80 -19.03 -0.49
N HIS A 507 -11.12 -18.88 -0.37
CA HIS A 507 -12.02 -18.71 -1.51
C HIS A 507 -12.68 -17.33 -1.49
N PHE A 508 -12.58 -16.61 -2.60
CA PHE A 508 -13.31 -15.37 -2.82
C PHE A 508 -14.34 -15.54 -3.93
N TYR A 509 -15.61 -15.37 -3.61
CA TYR A 509 -16.70 -15.38 -4.56
C TYR A 509 -17.23 -13.97 -4.81
N SER A 510 -17.38 -13.57 -6.07
CA SER A 510 -18.15 -12.38 -6.46
C SER A 510 -19.38 -12.80 -7.22
N VAL A 511 -20.58 -12.49 -6.71
CA VAL A 511 -21.84 -12.82 -7.37
C VAL A 511 -22.28 -11.63 -8.23
N VAL A 512 -22.29 -11.81 -9.55
CA VAL A 512 -22.43 -10.72 -10.53
C VAL A 512 -23.64 -10.95 -11.43
N SER A 513 -24.48 -9.93 -11.61
CA SER A 513 -25.63 -10.00 -12.50
C SER A 513 -25.20 -9.81 -13.96
N ARG A 514 -25.45 -10.82 -14.80
CA ARG A 514 -25.12 -10.83 -16.24
C ARG A 514 -25.89 -9.76 -17.01
N ASP A 515 -25.30 -9.24 -18.08
CA ASP A 515 -25.90 -8.25 -18.98
C ASP A 515 -26.31 -6.94 -18.25
N THR A 516 -25.60 -6.58 -17.18
CA THR A 516 -25.83 -5.35 -16.41
C THR A 516 -24.53 -4.60 -16.15
N LEU A 517 -24.65 -3.36 -15.64
CA LEU A 517 -23.51 -2.56 -15.16
C LEU A 517 -22.65 -3.29 -14.11
N ASP A 518 -23.22 -4.27 -13.41
CA ASP A 518 -22.49 -5.10 -12.45
C ASP A 518 -21.36 -5.90 -13.14
N THR A 519 -21.58 -6.36 -14.38
CA THR A 519 -20.56 -7.06 -15.19
C THR A 519 -19.42 -6.13 -15.62
N ASP A 520 -19.74 -4.90 -16.01
CA ASP A 520 -18.74 -3.90 -16.40
C ASP A 520 -17.80 -3.58 -15.23
N TYR A 521 -18.36 -3.42 -14.04
CA TYR A 521 -17.59 -3.19 -12.82
C TYR A 521 -16.78 -4.42 -12.39
N ALA A 522 -17.34 -5.62 -12.53
CA ALA A 522 -16.61 -6.85 -12.25
C ALA A 522 -15.40 -7.02 -13.18
N ALA A 523 -15.51 -6.63 -14.47
CA ALA A 523 -14.38 -6.65 -15.42
C ALA A 523 -13.22 -5.70 -15.03
N HIS A 524 -13.50 -4.61 -14.31
CA HIS A 524 -12.44 -3.77 -13.75
C HIS A 524 -11.73 -4.44 -12.57
N ARG A 525 -12.48 -5.12 -11.70
CA ARG A 525 -11.92 -5.90 -10.59
C ARG A 525 -11.09 -7.09 -11.10
N GLN A 526 -11.60 -7.82 -12.08
CA GLN A 526 -10.89 -8.92 -12.73
C GLN A 526 -9.51 -8.49 -13.21
N ARG A 527 -9.44 -7.38 -13.98
CA ARG A 527 -8.16 -6.85 -14.47
C ARG A 527 -7.19 -6.56 -13.34
N PHE A 528 -7.67 -5.91 -12.28
CA PHE A 528 -6.83 -5.57 -11.14
C PHE A 528 -6.32 -6.80 -10.39
N LEU A 529 -7.19 -7.77 -10.09
CA LEU A 529 -6.79 -9.01 -9.42
C LEU A 529 -5.80 -9.83 -10.28
N ALA A 530 -6.03 -9.90 -11.60
CA ALA A 530 -5.11 -10.54 -12.52
C ALA A 530 -3.75 -9.81 -12.60
N GLU A 531 -3.72 -8.47 -12.59
CA GLU A 531 -2.49 -7.68 -12.55
C GLU A 531 -1.65 -7.91 -11.28
N GLN A 532 -2.31 -8.28 -10.17
CA GLN A 532 -1.66 -8.66 -8.91
C GLN A 532 -1.28 -10.14 -8.83
N GLY A 533 -1.67 -10.96 -9.81
CA GLY A 533 -1.34 -12.39 -9.87
C GLY A 533 -2.35 -13.33 -9.20
N TYR A 534 -3.56 -12.88 -8.85
CA TYR A 534 -4.61 -13.78 -8.32
C TYR A 534 -5.12 -14.73 -9.39
N ALA A 535 -5.24 -16.02 -9.06
CA ALA A 535 -5.98 -16.98 -9.87
C ALA A 535 -7.45 -16.55 -9.96
N TYR A 536 -7.94 -16.33 -11.18
CA TYR A 536 -9.27 -15.80 -11.41
C TYR A 536 -10.07 -16.68 -12.38
N ARG A 537 -11.24 -17.14 -11.93
CA ARG A 537 -12.15 -17.97 -12.73
C ARG A 537 -13.52 -17.33 -12.83
N ILE A 538 -14.17 -17.49 -13.98
CA ILE A 538 -15.57 -17.13 -14.19
C ILE A 538 -16.38 -18.42 -14.34
N VAL A 539 -17.49 -18.53 -13.62
CA VAL A 539 -18.40 -19.68 -13.65
C VAL A 539 -19.84 -19.21 -13.82
N ASP A 540 -20.67 -20.08 -14.38
CA ASP A 540 -22.11 -19.84 -14.46
C ASP A 540 -22.78 -20.18 -13.11
N ALA A 541 -23.81 -19.42 -12.72
CA ALA A 541 -24.62 -19.74 -11.56
C ALA A 541 -25.33 -21.10 -11.73
N ASP A 542 -25.67 -21.47 -12.96
CA ASP A 542 -26.33 -22.75 -13.26
C ASP A 542 -25.42 -23.96 -12.96
N ASP A 543 -24.10 -23.81 -13.15
CA ASP A 543 -23.10 -24.82 -12.77
C ASP A 543 -23.00 -24.99 -11.24
N LEU A 544 -23.44 -23.98 -10.49
CA LEU A 544 -23.44 -23.96 -9.02
C LEU A 544 -24.73 -24.51 -8.42
N LEU A 545 -25.86 -24.16 -9.02
CA LEU A 545 -27.20 -24.54 -8.58
C LEU A 545 -27.60 -25.95 -9.02
N GLY A 546 -26.85 -26.55 -9.95
CA GLY A 546 -27.24 -27.79 -10.65
C GLY A 546 -28.16 -27.47 -11.83
N PRO A 547 -28.36 -28.42 -12.78
CA PRO A 547 -29.17 -28.15 -13.96
C PRO A 547 -30.56 -27.68 -13.54
N ALA A 548 -31.07 -26.63 -14.19
CA ALA A 548 -32.45 -26.23 -14.05
C ALA A 548 -33.34 -27.47 -14.24
N LEU A 549 -34.16 -27.80 -13.24
CA LEU A 549 -35.16 -28.84 -13.40
C LEU A 549 -35.97 -28.48 -14.64
N PRO A 550 -36.10 -29.37 -15.64
CA PRO A 550 -36.88 -29.06 -16.82
C PRO A 550 -38.32 -28.75 -16.40
N ASP A 551 -38.87 -27.66 -16.93
CA ASP A 551 -40.29 -27.32 -16.76
C ASP A 551 -41.12 -28.56 -17.14
N VAL A 552 -41.75 -29.16 -16.14
CA VAL A 552 -42.75 -30.20 -16.37
C VAL A 552 -44.01 -29.45 -16.74
N GLY A 553 -44.24 -29.34 -18.05
CA GLY A 553 -45.28 -28.51 -18.66
C GLY A 553 -46.73 -28.88 -18.33
#